data_AF-A0A1Q8ZI26-F1
#
_entry.id   AF-A0A1Q8ZI26-F1
#
_cell.length_a   1.000
_cell.length_b   1.000
_cell.length_c   1.000
_cell.angle_alpha   90.00
_cell.angle_beta   90.00
_cell.angle_gamma   90.00
#
_symmetry.space_group_name_H-M   'P 1'
#
loop_
_entity.id
_entity.type
_entity.pdbx_description
1 polymer ?
#
loop_
_entity_poly.entity_id
_entity_poly.type
_entity_poly.pdbx_seq_one_letter_code
_entity_poly.pdbx_strand_id
1 'polypeptide(L)'
;MIRTHIITLKDGFSLLQISPRLALMYKALKHPGKNGRRDRIQCAYFGFDSEQSAQEFVTWLRSHYSGIRCLARESDRLPECAFEVKVWEFDGLLALVSICTNRQVSQAA
;
A
#
# COMPACT_ATOMS: atom_id res chain seq x y z
N MET A 1 -7.44 -18.64 2.87
CA MET A 1 -7.40 -18.31 1.41
C MET A 1 -7.44 -16.80 1.30
N ILE A 2 -6.32 -16.15 0.97
CA ILE A 2 -6.28 -14.69 0.77
C ILE A 2 -7.01 -14.41 -0.54
N ARG A 3 -8.18 -13.77 -0.48
CA ARG A 3 -8.90 -13.31 -1.69
C ARG A 3 -8.34 -11.95 -2.06
N THR A 4 -7.47 -11.92 -3.05
CA THR A 4 -6.97 -10.68 -3.63
C THR A 4 -8.01 -10.14 -4.61
N HIS A 5 -8.48 -8.92 -4.38
CA HIS A 5 -9.41 -8.24 -5.27
C HIS A 5 -8.63 -7.27 -6.16
N ILE A 6 -8.78 -7.37 -7.47
CA ILE A 6 -8.15 -6.46 -8.43
C ILE A 6 -9.22 -5.54 -9.01
N ILE A 7 -9.02 -4.24 -8.83
CA ILE A 7 -9.89 -3.19 -9.39
C ILE A 7 -9.09 -2.46 -10.46
N THR A 8 -9.51 -2.57 -11.72
CA THR A 8 -8.90 -1.82 -12.82
C THR A 8 -9.29 -0.35 -12.72
N LEU A 9 -8.28 0.53 -12.70
CA LEU A 9 -8.44 1.97 -12.71
C LEU A 9 -8.20 2.52 -14.13
N LYS A 10 -8.47 3.81 -14.34
CA LYS A 10 -8.14 4.49 -15.61
C LYS A 10 -6.62 4.48 -15.86
N ASP A 11 -6.22 4.74 -17.11
CA ASP A 11 -4.82 4.94 -17.53
C ASP A 11 -3.86 3.76 -17.26
N GLY A 12 -4.39 2.54 -17.26
CA GLY A 12 -3.61 1.31 -17.06
C GLY A 12 -3.15 1.11 -15.63
N PHE A 13 -3.75 1.81 -14.66
CA PHE A 13 -3.56 1.54 -13.24
C PHE A 13 -4.49 0.42 -12.78
N SER A 14 -4.10 -0.28 -11.73
CA SER A 14 -4.93 -1.27 -11.07
C SER A 14 -4.63 -1.27 -9.58
N LEU A 15 -5.67 -1.44 -8.77
CA LEU A 15 -5.58 -1.57 -7.33
C LEU A 15 -5.71 -3.05 -6.97
N LEU A 16 -4.66 -3.62 -6.40
CA LEU A 16 -4.64 -4.95 -5.80
C LEU A 16 -4.91 -4.80 -4.31
N GLN A 17 -6.11 -5.13 -3.88
CA GLN A 17 -6.46 -5.19 -2.47
C GLN A 17 -6.04 -6.55 -1.89
N ILE A 18 -5.12 -6.52 -0.94
CA ILE A 18 -4.54 -7.71 -0.27
C ILE A 18 -5.36 -8.05 0.98
N SER A 19 -5.83 -7.03 1.69
CA SER A 19 -6.73 -7.14 2.85
C SER A 19 -7.63 -5.90 2.92
N PRO A 20 -8.64 -5.87 3.81
CA PRO A 20 -9.43 -4.67 4.11
C PRO A 20 -8.60 -3.42 4.43
N ARG A 21 -7.40 -3.61 5.01
CA ARG A 21 -6.51 -2.53 5.46
C ARG A 21 -5.25 -2.38 4.62
N LEU A 22 -5.16 -3.07 3.48
CA LEU A 22 -3.93 -3.08 2.68
C LEU A 22 -4.23 -3.24 1.20
N ALA A 23 -3.76 -2.27 0.42
CA ALA A 23 -3.83 -2.34 -1.04
C ALA A 23 -2.54 -1.83 -1.70
N LEU A 24 -2.28 -2.31 -2.91
CA LEU A 24 -1.20 -1.89 -3.78
C LEU A 24 -1.78 -1.30 -5.06
N MET A 25 -1.31 -0.14 -5.48
CA MET A 25 -1.58 0.35 -6.83
C MET A 25 -0.39 0.07 -7.72
N TYR A 26 -0.64 -0.59 -8.83
CA TYR A 26 0.35 -0.88 -9.86
C TYR A 26 -0.11 -0.32 -11.20
N LYS A 27 0.86 -0.05 -12.07
CA LYS A 27 0.63 0.42 -13.43
C LYS A 27 1.17 -0.61 -14.42
N ALA A 28 0.33 -1.00 -15.37
CA ALA A 28 0.74 -1.79 -16.51
C ALA A 28 1.68 -0.97 -17.40
N LEU A 29 2.81 -1.56 -17.77
CA LEU A 29 3.83 -1.00 -18.64
C LEU A 29 3.50 -1.39 -20.08
N LYS A 30 3.55 -0.41 -20.99
CA LYS A 30 3.34 -0.65 -22.43
C LYS A 30 4.39 -1.58 -23.05
N HIS A 31 5.58 -1.64 -22.45
CA HIS A 31 6.67 -2.53 -22.86
C HIS A 31 7.21 -3.30 -21.65
N PRO A 32 7.61 -4.58 -21.81
CA PRO A 32 8.27 -5.33 -20.76
C PRO A 32 9.53 -4.57 -20.27
N GLY A 33 9.62 -4.33 -18.96
CA GLY A 33 10.80 -3.74 -18.33
C GLY A 33 12.01 -4.69 -18.35
N LYS A 34 13.14 -4.24 -17.79
CA LYS A 34 14.32 -5.10 -17.55
C LYS A 34 13.83 -6.36 -16.80
N ASN A 35 13.99 -7.54 -17.41
CA ASN A 35 13.49 -8.86 -16.95
C ASN A 35 12.03 -9.21 -17.27
N GLY A 36 11.39 -8.60 -18.27
CA GLY A 36 10.06 -9.03 -18.72
C GLY A 36 8.89 -8.57 -17.83
N ARG A 37 9.16 -7.77 -16.79
CA ARG A 37 8.12 -7.24 -15.89
C ARG A 37 7.16 -6.35 -16.67
N ARG A 38 5.88 -6.71 -16.64
CA ARG A 38 4.80 -5.95 -17.27
C ARG A 38 4.22 -4.88 -16.36
N ASP A 39 4.55 -4.89 -15.07
CA ASP A 39 3.85 -4.08 -14.07
C ASP A 39 4.85 -3.39 -13.13
N ARG A 40 4.56 -2.15 -12.72
CA ARG A 40 5.33 -1.42 -11.70
C ARG A 40 4.41 -0.97 -10.57
N ILE A 41 4.73 -1.36 -9.34
CA ILE A 41 4.06 -0.84 -8.13
C ILE A 41 4.41 0.64 -7.99
N GLN A 42 3.37 1.45 -7.83
CA GLN A 42 3.48 2.91 -7.72
C GLN A 42 3.34 3.33 -6.27
N CYS A 43 2.42 2.73 -5.54
CA CYS A 43 2.21 3.01 -4.12
C CYS A 43 1.52 1.86 -3.38
N ALA A 44 1.64 1.91 -2.05
CA ALA A 44 0.87 1.10 -1.12
C ALA A 44 -0.07 1.98 -0.29
N TYR A 45 -1.17 1.40 0.14
CA TYR A 45 -2.16 2.00 1.03
C TYR A 45 -2.29 1.13 2.27
N PHE A 46 -2.18 1.75 3.45
CA PHE A 46 -2.32 1.11 4.75
C PHE A 46 -3.49 1.76 5.49
N GLY A 47 -4.47 0.97 5.92
CA GLY A 47 -5.72 1.44 6.51
C GLY A 47 -5.71 1.51 8.03
N PHE A 48 -6.35 2.55 8.57
CA PHE A 48 -6.39 2.89 9.99
C PHE A 48 -7.78 3.37 10.40
N ASP A 49 -8.16 3.15 11.67
CA ASP A 49 -9.46 3.55 12.21
C ASP A 49 -9.47 5.00 12.73
N SER A 50 -8.29 5.58 12.95
CA SER A 50 -8.14 6.94 13.48
C SER A 50 -7.00 7.70 12.82
N GLU A 51 -7.14 9.03 12.77
CA GLU A 51 -6.07 9.91 12.26
C GLU A 51 -4.78 9.75 13.07
N GLN A 52 -4.92 9.65 14.40
CA GLN A 52 -3.78 9.49 15.30
C GLN A 52 -2.93 8.27 14.93
N SER A 53 -3.56 7.10 14.77
CA SER A 53 -2.83 5.86 14.43
C SER A 53 -2.18 5.94 13.04
N ALA A 54 -2.82 6.62 12.08
CA ALA A 54 -2.22 6.90 10.77
C ALA A 54 -0.98 7.81 10.88
N GLN A 55 -1.03 8.85 11.71
CA GLN A 55 0.11 9.77 11.92
C GLN A 55 1.26 9.11 12.69
N GLU A 56 0.96 8.26 13.67
CA GLU A 56 1.96 7.44 14.36
C GLU A 56 2.69 6.53 13.36
N PHE A 57 1.96 5.91 12.43
CA PHE A 57 2.55 5.09 11.39
C PHE A 57 3.42 5.89 10.41
N VAL A 58 2.99 7.10 10.01
CA VAL A 58 3.81 8.02 9.19
C VAL A 58 5.11 8.38 9.91
N THR A 59 5.03 8.66 11.21
CA THR A 59 6.21 8.99 12.04
C THR A 59 7.16 7.80 12.12
N TRP A 60 6.63 6.59 12.33
CA TRP A 60 7.40 5.35 12.32
C TRP A 60 8.09 5.12 10.97
N LEU A 61 7.38 5.29 9.85
CA LEU A 61 7.95 5.15 8.51
C LEU A 61 9.12 6.11 8.28
N ARG A 62 8.94 7.40 8.62
CA ARG A 62 9.95 8.43 8.42
C ARG A 62 11.19 8.23 9.30
N SER A 63 11.05 7.63 10.48
CA SER A 63 12.19 7.32 11.35
C SER A 63 12.99 6.09 10.90
N HIS A 64 12.37 5.14 10.20
CA HIS A 64 13.02 3.90 9.76
C HIS A 64 13.53 3.97 8.31
N TYR A 65 12.94 4.80 7.47
CA TYR A 65 13.23 4.85 6.04
C TYR A 65 13.51 6.30 5.59
N SER A 66 14.78 6.62 5.39
CA SER A 66 15.18 7.92 4.84
C SER A 66 14.62 8.13 3.44
N GLY A 67 14.06 9.32 3.19
CA GLY A 67 13.53 9.71 1.88
C GLY A 67 12.16 9.11 1.52
N ILE A 68 11.53 8.36 2.42
CA ILE A 68 10.21 7.76 2.14
C ILE A 68 9.14 8.84 1.92
N ARG A 69 8.39 8.72 0.82
CA ARG A 69 7.23 9.58 0.56
C ARG A 69 5.97 8.93 1.11
N CYS A 70 5.40 9.55 2.14
CA CYS A 70 4.17 9.10 2.75
C CYS A 70 3.29 10.25 3.25
N LEU A 71 1.98 10.02 3.26
CA LEU A 71 0.94 10.94 3.73
C LEU A 71 -0.22 10.15 4.33
N ALA A 72 -0.70 10.58 5.50
CA ALA A 72 -1.97 10.16 6.09
C ALA A 72 -3.11 11.06 5.59
N ARG A 73 -4.27 10.47 5.29
CA ARG A 73 -5.47 11.17 4.81
C ARG A 73 -6.71 10.32 5.11
N GLU A 74 -7.90 10.91 4.96
CA GLU A 74 -9.15 10.15 4.94
C GLU A 74 -9.12 9.08 3.84
N SER A 75 -9.70 7.91 4.12
CA SER A 75 -9.61 6.80 3.17
C SER A 75 -10.51 7.00 1.95
N ASP A 76 -9.91 6.79 0.79
CA ASP A 76 -10.58 6.77 -0.53
C ASP A 76 -10.41 5.40 -1.20
N ARG A 77 -9.36 4.65 -0.84
CA ARG A 77 -9.01 3.37 -1.48
C ARG A 77 -9.28 2.16 -0.60
N LEU A 78 -9.47 2.35 0.71
CA LEU A 78 -9.73 1.30 1.68
C LEU A 78 -11.06 1.61 2.38
N PRO A 79 -12.22 1.29 1.76
CA PRO A 79 -13.54 1.75 2.23
C PRO A 79 -13.92 1.22 3.62
N GLU A 80 -13.21 0.21 4.13
CA GLU A 80 -13.41 -0.34 5.48
C GLU A 80 -12.58 0.41 6.55
N CYS A 81 -11.87 1.47 6.18
CA CYS A 81 -11.01 2.26 7.07
C CYS A 81 -11.43 3.73 7.05
N ALA A 82 -11.30 4.44 8.17
CA ALA A 82 -11.55 5.88 8.23
C ALA A 82 -10.38 6.66 7.61
N PHE A 83 -9.15 6.21 7.84
CA PHE A 83 -7.92 6.82 7.37
C PHE A 83 -7.07 5.84 6.58
N GLU A 84 -6.27 6.36 5.66
CA GLU A 84 -5.24 5.60 4.97
C GLU A 84 -3.91 6.36 4.95
N VAL A 85 -2.81 5.62 5.05
CA VAL A 85 -1.48 6.12 4.74
C VAL A 85 -1.09 5.64 3.36
N LYS A 86 -0.92 6.59 2.44
CA LYS A 86 -0.36 6.33 1.11
C LYS A 86 1.17 6.40 1.22
N VAL A 87 1.86 5.37 0.74
CA VAL A 87 3.32 5.33 0.61
C VAL A 87 3.67 5.16 -0.86
N TRP A 88 4.49 6.04 -1.42
CA TRP A 88 4.87 6.00 -2.84
C TRP A 88 6.36 6.27 -3.01
N GLU A 89 6.88 6.06 -4.22
CA GLU A 89 8.29 6.34 -4.56
C GLU A 89 9.29 5.70 -3.58
N PHE A 90 9.00 4.48 -3.14
CA PHE A 90 9.85 3.73 -2.23
C PHE A 90 10.16 2.35 -2.79
N ASP A 91 11.44 2.06 -3.03
CA ASP A 91 11.87 0.80 -3.65
C ASP A 91 11.59 -0.42 -2.75
N GLY A 92 11.56 -0.20 -1.43
CA GLY A 92 11.22 -1.22 -0.43
C GLY A 92 9.73 -1.49 -0.26
N LEU A 93 8.84 -0.97 -1.14
CA LEU A 93 7.38 -1.08 -0.99
C LEU A 93 6.89 -2.53 -0.79
N LEU A 94 7.40 -3.48 -1.58
CA LEU A 94 7.01 -4.89 -1.44
C LEU A 94 7.46 -5.48 -0.09
N ALA A 95 8.68 -5.16 0.34
CA ALA A 95 9.19 -5.61 1.63
C ALA A 95 8.39 -5.01 2.79
N LEU A 96 8.08 -3.71 2.72
CA LEU A 96 7.25 -3.02 3.70
C LEU A 96 5.85 -3.65 3.81
N VAL A 97 5.22 -3.91 2.66
CA VAL A 97 3.91 -4.58 2.62
C VAL A 97 3.99 -5.97 3.26
N SER A 98 5.04 -6.74 2.99
CA SER A 98 5.24 -8.05 3.63
C SER A 98 5.38 -7.94 5.15
N ILE A 99 6.14 -6.94 5.65
CA ILE A 99 6.31 -6.70 7.08
C ILE A 99 4.96 -6.34 7.74
N CYS A 100 4.21 -5.42 7.14
CA CYS A 100 2.93 -4.96 7.65
C CYS A 100 1.85 -6.05 7.60
N THR A 101 1.85 -6.88 6.56
CA THR A 101 0.94 -8.04 6.46
C THR A 101 1.21 -9.01 7.60
N ASN A 102 2.47 -9.33 7.88
CA ASN A 102 2.83 -10.24 8.97
C ASN A 102 2.49 -9.67 10.36
N ARG A 103 2.66 -8.36 10.57
CA ARG A 103 2.27 -7.70 11.82
C ARG A 103 0.75 -7.70 12.06
N GLN A 104 -0.05 -7.53 11.00
CA GLN A 104 -1.52 -7.58 11.12
C GLN A 104 -2.03 -9.01 11.45
N VAL A 105 -1.36 -10.06 10.94
CA VAL A 105 -1.70 -11.45 11.28
C VAL A 105 -1.41 -11.75 12.76
N SER A 106 -0.42 -11.11 13.38
CA SER A 106 -0.08 -11.30 14.79
C SER A 106 -0.99 -10.55 15.78
N GLN A 107 -1.78 -9.57 15.33
CA GLN A 107 -2.73 -8.83 16.19
C GLN A 107 -4.18 -9.33 16.09
N ALA A 108 -4.45 -10.26 15.16
CA ALA A 108 -5.77 -10.84 14.93
C ALA A 108 -5.89 -12.30 15.39
N ALA A 109 -4.89 -12.82 16.10
CA ALA A 109 -4.81 -14.21 16.59
C ALA A 109 -4.92 -14.28 18.11
#